data_AF-A0A2A2K3M3-F1
#
_entry.id   AF-A0A2A2K3M3-F1
#
_cell.length_a   1.000
_cell.length_b   1.000
_cell.length_c   1.000
_cell.angle_alpha   90.00
_cell.angle_beta   90.00
_cell.angle_gamma   90.00
#
_symmetry.space_group_name_H-M   'P 1'
#
loop_
_entity.id
_entity.type
_entity.pdbx_description
1 polymer ?
#
loop_
_entity_poly.entity_id
_entity_poly.type
_entity_poly.pdbx_seq_one_letter_code
_entity_poly.pdbx_strand_id
1 'polypeptide(L)'
;MAEQFSGQPLLRHDGSTVDGGDALKGKKVVGLLFSAMWCPSCKQFLPKIKKFYNEMQEAGKSFEIVLVSRDKEEDHMLEYLKEHNGNWLAIPFGDERIQ
;
A
#
# COMPACT_ATOMS: atom_id res chain seq x y z
N MET A 1 -13.36 -2.69 -8.89
CA MET A 1 -12.13 -2.82 -8.07
C MET A 1 -12.22 -2.01 -6.78
N ALA A 2 -12.59 -0.72 -6.79
CA ALA A 2 -12.88 0.01 -5.55
C ALA A 2 -13.95 -0.68 -4.67
N GLU A 3 -14.95 -1.31 -5.29
CA GLU A 3 -15.98 -2.11 -4.58
C GLU A 3 -15.42 -3.30 -3.80
N GLN A 4 -14.26 -3.84 -4.17
CA GLN A 4 -13.61 -4.93 -3.43
C GLN A 4 -12.90 -4.44 -2.16
N PHE A 5 -12.70 -3.13 -2.05
CA PHE A 5 -12.10 -2.47 -0.89
C PHE A 5 -13.11 -1.60 -0.13
N SER A 6 -14.37 -1.53 -0.59
CA SER A 6 -15.45 -0.80 0.08
C SER A 6 -15.82 -1.48 1.40
N GLY A 7 -15.86 -0.71 2.49
CA GLY A 7 -16.11 -1.23 3.83
C GLY A 7 -14.90 -1.89 4.47
N GLN A 8 -13.71 -1.72 3.90
CA GLN A 8 -12.48 -2.35 4.39
C GLN A 8 -11.48 -1.29 4.83
N PRO A 9 -10.96 -1.35 6.06
CA PRO A 9 -9.96 -0.39 6.51
C PRO A 9 -8.65 -0.60 5.75
N LEU A 10 -8.08 0.47 5.23
CA LEU A 10 -6.73 0.55 4.70
C LEU A 10 -5.90 1.44 5.61
N LEU A 11 -4.68 0.99 5.91
CA LEU A 11 -3.72 1.70 6.74
C LEU A 11 -2.97 2.75 5.91
N ARG A 12 -2.80 3.94 6.47
CA ARG A 12 -1.94 5.00 5.93
C ARG A 12 -0.59 5.01 6.62
N HIS A 13 0.36 5.67 5.97
CA HIS A 13 1.71 5.90 6.51
C HIS A 13 1.73 6.60 7.89
N ASP A 14 0.71 7.41 8.20
CA ASP A 14 0.59 8.09 9.50
C ASP A 14 0.04 7.17 10.62
N GLY A 15 -0.34 5.93 10.28
CA GLY A 15 -0.93 4.97 11.22
C GLY A 15 -2.45 5.09 11.34
N SER A 16 -3.09 6.09 10.73
CA SER A 16 -4.55 6.12 10.63
C SER A 16 -5.08 5.09 9.63
N THR A 17 -6.31 4.65 9.88
CA THR A 17 -7.07 3.81 8.95
C THR A 17 -8.12 4.64 8.22
N VAL A 18 -8.34 4.32 6.95
CA VAL A 18 -9.34 4.95 6.09
C VAL A 18 -10.15 3.86 5.39
N ASP A 19 -11.43 4.10 5.11
CA ASP A 19 -12.20 3.19 4.28
C ASP A 19 -11.58 3.09 2.88
N GLY A 20 -11.34 1.87 2.42
CA GLY A 20 -10.71 1.61 1.13
C GLY A 20 -11.58 2.02 -0.05
N GLY A 21 -12.90 2.01 0.10
CA GLY A 21 -13.85 2.52 -0.88
C GLY A 21 -13.71 4.02 -1.07
N ASP A 22 -13.60 4.78 0.02
CA ASP A 22 -13.35 6.22 -0.03
C ASP A 22 -11.92 6.55 -0.48
N ALA A 23 -10.92 5.81 0.00
CA ALA A 23 -9.52 6.06 -0.32
C ALA A 23 -9.16 5.75 -1.79
N LEU A 24 -9.81 4.75 -2.37
CA LEU A 24 -9.63 4.37 -3.79
C LEU A 24 -10.68 5.01 -4.70
N LYS A 25 -11.56 5.85 -4.17
CA LYS A 25 -12.62 6.50 -4.95
C LYS A 25 -12.03 7.38 -6.05
N GLY A 26 -12.46 7.15 -7.28
CA GLY A 26 -11.98 7.90 -8.45
C GLY A 26 -10.58 7.48 -8.94
N LYS A 27 -9.91 6.53 -8.29
CA LYS A 27 -8.70 5.90 -8.81
C LYS A 27 -9.07 4.92 -9.91
N LYS A 28 -8.58 5.17 -11.12
CA LYS A 28 -8.86 4.33 -12.30
C LYS A 28 -8.02 3.06 -12.32
N VAL A 29 -6.83 3.13 -11.73
CA VAL A 29 -5.88 2.01 -11.67
C VAL A 29 -5.41 1.85 -10.24
N VAL A 30 -5.50 0.63 -9.71
CA VAL A 30 -4.99 0.27 -8.39
C VAL A 30 -3.93 -0.81 -8.58
N GLY A 31 -2.72 -0.54 -8.13
CA GLY A 31 -1.61 -1.49 -8.12
C GLY A 31 -1.54 -2.20 -6.77
N LEU A 32 -1.62 -3.54 -6.77
CA LEU A 32 -1.38 -4.33 -5.57
C LEU A 32 0.11 -4.67 -5.49
N LEU A 33 0.78 -4.16 -4.47
CA LEU A 33 2.20 -4.41 -4.23
C LEU A 33 2.34 -5.51 -3.18
N PHE A 34 2.66 -6.73 -3.61
CA PHE A 34 2.92 -7.85 -2.71
C PHE A 34 4.38 -7.82 -2.27
N SER A 35 4.64 -7.60 -0.98
CA SER A 35 6.00 -7.47 -0.47
C SER A 35 6.10 -7.82 1.00
N ALA A 36 7.33 -7.92 1.50
CA ALA A 36 7.61 -8.12 2.91
C ALA A 36 8.97 -7.54 3.29
N MET A 37 9.11 -7.12 4.55
CA MET A 37 10.35 -6.59 5.11
C MET A 37 11.48 -7.61 5.14
N TRP A 38 11.16 -8.88 5.40
CA TRP A 38 12.15 -9.97 5.42
C TRP A 38 12.75 -10.29 4.04
N CYS A 39 12.21 -9.71 2.95
CA CYS A 39 12.67 -9.95 1.58
C CYS A 39 13.71 -8.89 1.14
N PRO A 40 15.02 -9.19 1.11
CA PRO A 40 16.06 -8.23 0.74
C PRO A 40 15.97 -7.77 -0.72
N SER A 41 15.56 -8.66 -1.63
CA SER A 41 15.32 -8.33 -3.03
C SER A 41 14.18 -7.33 -3.22
N CYS A 42 13.17 -7.39 -2.35
CA CYS A 42 12.01 -6.51 -2.39
C CYS A 42 12.39 -5.08 -1.97
N LYS A 43 13.29 -4.90 -0.99
CA LYS A 43 13.82 -3.59 -0.57
C LYS A 43 14.53 -2.85 -1.71
N GLN A 44 15.19 -3.57 -2.62
CA GLN A 44 15.85 -2.96 -3.78
C GLN A 44 14.86 -2.48 -4.86
N PHE A 45 13.66 -3.05 -4.91
CA PHE A 45 12.65 -2.71 -5.91
C PHE A 45 11.76 -1.53 -5.49
N LEU A 46 11.57 -1.35 -4.18
CA LEU A 46 10.83 -0.23 -3.59
C LEU A 46 11.22 1.17 -4.05
N PRO A 47 12.51 1.55 -4.14
CA PRO A 47 12.85 2.89 -4.64
C PRO A 47 12.38 3.11 -6.08
N LYS A 48 12.32 2.05 -6.91
CA LYS A 48 11.78 2.13 -8.28
C LYS A 48 10.26 2.31 -8.26
N ILE A 49 9.56 1.59 -7.39
CA ILE A 49 8.10 1.72 -7.23
C ILE A 49 7.73 3.10 -6.67
N LYS A 50 8.47 3.61 -5.68
CA LYS A 50 8.31 4.96 -5.15
C LYS A 50 8.49 6.02 -6.24
N LYS A 51 9.53 5.89 -7.05
CA LYS A 51 9.75 6.79 -8.18
C LYS A 51 8.58 6.75 -9.16
N PHE A 52 8.16 5.56 -9.58
CA PHE A 52 7.03 5.38 -10.49
C PHE A 52 5.72 5.97 -9.94
N TYR A 53 5.44 5.75 -8.64
CA TYR A 53 4.27 6.30 -7.98
C TYR A 53 4.28 7.83 -7.99
N ASN A 54 5.41 8.45 -7.63
CA ASN A 54 5.56 9.89 -7.68
C ASN A 54 5.38 10.43 -9.10
N GLU A 55 5.99 9.81 -10.11
CA GLU A 55 5.83 10.20 -11.52
C GLU A 55 4.36 10.13 -11.96
N MET A 56 3.61 9.12 -11.52
CA MET A 56 2.18 8.99 -11.81
C MET A 56 1.33 10.06 -11.13
N GLN A 57 1.65 10.39 -9.87
CA GLN A 57 0.98 11.45 -9.11
C GLN A 57 1.26 12.83 -9.71
N GLU A 58 2.51 13.11 -10.08
CA GLU A 58 2.93 14.35 -10.77
C GLU A 58 2.27 14.48 -12.15
N ALA A 59 2.10 13.37 -12.87
CA ALA A 59 1.38 13.33 -14.14
C ALA A 59 -0.16 13.42 -13.98
N GLY A 60 -0.67 13.60 -12.76
CA GLY A 60 -2.10 13.72 -12.46
C GLY A 60 -2.89 12.46 -12.81
N LYS A 61 -2.24 11.29 -12.83
CA LYS A 61 -2.91 10.03 -13.14
C LYS A 61 -3.68 9.55 -11.92
N SER A 62 -4.88 9.05 -12.15
CA SER A 62 -5.73 8.45 -11.11
C SER A 62 -5.21 7.04 -10.74
N PHE A 63 -3.99 6.96 -10.24
CA PHE A 63 -3.30 5.73 -9.84
C PHE A 63 -3.17 5.69 -8.31
N GLU A 64 -3.28 4.50 -7.72
CA GLU A 64 -3.00 4.28 -6.30
C GLU A 64 -2.31 2.93 -6.09
N ILE A 65 -1.45 2.84 -5.09
CA ILE A 65 -0.82 1.58 -4.69
C ILE A 65 -1.42 1.14 -3.36
N VAL A 66 -1.71 -0.16 -3.26
CA VAL A 66 -2.06 -0.83 -2.00
C VAL A 66 -1.00 -1.88 -1.72
N LEU A 67 -0.24 -1.68 -0.66
CA LEU A 67 0.72 -2.63 -0.15
C LEU A 67 -0.02 -3.80 0.52
N VAL A 68 0.31 -4.99 0.06
CA VAL A 68 -0.10 -6.27 0.64
C VAL A 68 1.13 -6.86 1.31
N SER A 69 1.28 -6.58 2.60
CA SER A 69 2.41 -7.11 3.39
C SER A 69 2.20 -8.59 3.67
N ARG A 70 3.25 -9.38 3.45
CA ARG A 70 3.38 -10.78 3.88
C ARG A 70 4.40 -10.93 5.01
N ASP A 71 4.57 -9.87 5.78
CA ASP A 71 5.31 -9.93 7.02
C ASP A 71 4.58 -10.81 8.02
N LYS A 72 5.31 -11.31 9.02
CA LYS A 72 4.76 -12.15 10.09
C LYS A 72 4.42 -11.36 11.35
N GLU A 73 4.78 -10.08 11.37
CA GLU A 73 4.65 -9.19 12.53
C GLU A 73 4.22 -7.80 12.05
N GLU A 74 3.30 -7.19 12.81
CA GLU A 74 2.77 -5.85 12.51
C GLU A 74 3.86 -4.77 12.57
N ASP A 75 4.79 -4.88 13.52
CA ASP A 75 5.87 -3.90 13.71
C ASP A 75 6.77 -3.83 12.47
N HIS A 76 7.11 -4.98 11.89
CA HIS A 76 7.85 -5.07 10.63
C HIS A 76 7.09 -4.45 9.45
N MET A 77 5.77 -4.63 9.38
CA MET A 77 4.95 -3.98 8.36
C MET A 77 4.93 -2.46 8.53
N LEU A 78 4.77 -1.97 9.77
CA LEU A 78 4.74 -0.55 10.09
C LEU A 78 6.09 0.12 9.81
N GLU A 79 7.18 -0.53 10.20
CA GLU A 79 8.53 -0.05 9.90
C GLU A 79 8.77 -0.04 8.39
N TYR A 80 8.34 -1.08 7.66
CA TYR A 80 8.41 -1.12 6.20
C TYR A 80 7.62 0.01 5.52
N LEU A 81 6.42 0.30 6.04
CA LEU A 81 5.56 1.39 5.56
C LEU A 81 6.21 2.76 5.82
N LYS A 82 6.77 2.96 7.01
CA LYS A 82 7.44 4.20 7.43
C LYS A 82 8.77 4.45 6.72
N GLU A 83 9.59 3.41 6.57
CA GLU A 83 10.94 3.51 6.00
C GLU A 83 10.89 3.71 4.49
N HIS A 84 9.97 3.03 3.79
CA HIS A 84 9.88 3.07 2.33
C HIS A 84 8.82 4.03 1.80
N ASN A 85 8.06 4.67 2.70
CA ASN A 85 7.30 5.92 2.59
C ASN A 85 6.99 6.42 1.17
N GLY A 86 5.98 5.84 0.53
CA GLY A 86 5.51 6.24 -0.80
C GLY A 86 4.17 6.97 -0.81
N ASN A 87 3.63 7.40 0.34
CA ASN A 87 2.26 7.94 0.50
C ASN A 87 1.12 7.01 0.03
N TRP A 88 1.44 5.76 -0.29
CA TRP A 88 0.46 4.73 -0.65
C TRP A 88 -0.20 4.10 0.57
N LEU A 89 -1.26 3.32 0.30
CA LEU A 89 -2.06 2.63 1.32
C LEU A 89 -1.51 1.23 1.57
N ALA A 90 -1.85 0.64 2.70
CA ALA A 90 -1.57 -0.76 3.01
C ALA A 90 -2.80 -1.48 3.57
N ILE A 91 -2.86 -2.79 3.39
CA ILE A 91 -3.84 -3.62 4.11
C ILE A 91 -3.33 -3.82 5.55
N PRO A 92 -4.17 -3.62 6.58
CA PRO A 92 -3.78 -3.84 7.96
C PRO A 92 -3.34 -5.29 8.21
N PHE A 93 -2.43 -5.46 9.16
CA PHE A 93 -1.90 -6.76 9.53
C PHE A 93 -3.01 -7.65 10.14
N GLY A 94 -2.99 -8.94 9.81
CA GLY A 94 -3.99 -9.91 10.32
C GLY A 94 -5.33 -9.92 9.59
N ASP A 95 -5.48 -9.18 8.49
CA ASP A 95 -6.68 -9.21 7.65
C ASP A 95 -6.84 -10.57 6.94
N GLU A 96 -8.06 -11.11 6.84
CA GLU A 96 -8.31 -12.40 6.15
C GLU A 96 -7.88 -12.41 4.68
N ARG A 97 -7.77 -11.24 4.04
CA ARG A 97 -7.34 -11.11 2.63
C ARG A 97 -5.85 -11.36 2.41
N ILE A 98 -5.06 -11.42 3.47
CA ILE A 98 -3.61 -11.67 3.42
C ILE A 98 -3.21 -13.03 4.00
N GLN A 99 -4.19 -13.85 4.42
CA GLN A 99 -3.97 -15.22 4.92
C GLN A 99 -3.88 -16.27 3.80
#